data_AF-A0A2T2S3M8-F1
#
_entry.id   AF-A0A2T2S3M8-F1
#
_cell.length_a   1.000
_cell.length_b   1.000
_cell.length_c   1.000
_cell.angle_alpha   90.00
_cell.angle_beta   90.00
_cell.angle_gamma   90.00
#
_symmetry.space_group_name_H-M   'P 1'
#
loop_
_entity.id
_entity.type
_entity.pdbx_description
1 polymer ?
#
loop_
_entity_poly.entity_id
_entity_poly.type
_entity_poly.pdbx_seq_one_letter_code
_entity_poly.pdbx_strand_id
1 'polypeptide(L)'
;LYGQGVRSGAPLTRLAFERGLSPLGDWGGYIVILSVLLFAISTSISWSYYGDRCAYYLFGERAIFPYKVVFVIMNFTGAVTALTTIWTIGDIALGIVIVPNLIAVLMLTDKIKAITDDYVERKPWLAMHRDEER
;
A
#
# COMPACT_ATOMS: atom_id res chain seq x y z
N LEU A 1 2.32 -33.33 -20.00
CA LEU A 1 2.83 -33.85 -18.70
C LEU A 1 2.52 -32.80 -17.64
N TYR A 2 1.58 -33.13 -16.74
CA TYR A 2 0.97 -32.31 -15.68
C TYR A 2 1.66 -30.99 -15.34
N GLY A 3 1.15 -29.89 -15.90
CA GLY A 3 1.50 -28.54 -15.48
C GLY A 3 1.01 -28.32 -14.05
N GLN A 4 1.92 -28.01 -13.14
CA GLN A 4 1.56 -27.54 -11.80
C GLN A 4 1.00 -26.12 -11.91
N GLY A 5 -0.23 -26.02 -12.42
CA GLY A 5 -1.06 -24.83 -12.31
C GLY A 5 -1.40 -24.60 -10.84
N VAL A 6 -1.27 -23.34 -10.42
CA VAL A 6 -1.51 -22.82 -9.06
C VAL A 6 -0.40 -23.11 -8.04
N ARG A 7 0.80 -22.58 -8.29
CA ARG A 7 1.65 -22.14 -7.17
C ARG A 7 1.23 -20.70 -6.82
N SER A 8 1.13 -20.38 -5.53
CA SER A 8 0.90 -19.01 -5.07
C SER A 8 2.03 -18.08 -5.56
N GLY A 9 1.76 -16.78 -5.72
CA GLY A 9 2.67 -15.82 -6.38
C GLY A 9 4.08 -15.77 -5.77
N ALA A 10 4.18 -15.73 -4.44
CA ALA A 10 5.48 -15.63 -3.74
C ALA A 10 6.38 -16.90 -3.92
N PRO A 11 5.87 -18.14 -3.81
CA PRO A 11 6.64 -19.33 -4.17
C PRO A 11 7.13 -19.37 -5.63
N LEU A 12 6.34 -18.83 -6.57
CA LEU A 12 6.72 -18.76 -7.98
C LEU A 12 7.86 -17.77 -8.22
N THR A 13 7.79 -16.58 -7.64
CA THR A 13 8.87 -15.58 -7.77
C THR A 13 10.13 -16.06 -7.11
N ARG A 14 10.04 -16.69 -5.92
CA ARG A 14 11.21 -17.31 -5.27
C ARG A 14 11.90 -18.31 -6.21
N LEU A 15 11.14 -19.23 -6.80
CA LEU A 15 11.68 -20.27 -7.67
C LEU A 15 12.19 -19.73 -9.01
N ALA A 16 11.59 -18.66 -9.54
CA ALA A 16 12.11 -17.96 -10.70
C ALA A 16 13.48 -17.32 -10.42
N PHE A 17 13.64 -16.66 -9.26
CA PHE A 17 14.91 -16.07 -8.85
C PHE A 17 15.96 -17.11 -8.47
N GLU A 18 15.56 -18.22 -7.84
CA GLU A 18 16.45 -19.35 -7.55
C GLU A 18 17.04 -19.94 -8.84
N ARG A 19 16.22 -20.08 -9.89
CA ARG A 19 16.68 -20.55 -11.21
C ARG A 19 17.45 -19.48 -11.99
N GLY A 20 17.00 -18.24 -11.97
CA GLY A 20 17.61 -17.15 -12.72
C GLY A 20 18.97 -16.72 -12.17
N LEU A 21 19.17 -16.80 -10.85
CA LEU A 21 20.43 -16.46 -10.18
C LEU A 21 21.32 -17.68 -9.91
N SER A 22 20.90 -18.88 -10.30
CA SER A 22 21.70 -20.12 -10.19
C SER A 22 23.15 -19.98 -10.71
N PRO A 23 23.46 -19.20 -11.78
CA PRO A 23 24.84 -18.97 -12.21
C PRO A 23 25.69 -18.12 -11.24
N LEU A 24 25.06 -17.30 -10.39
CA LEU A 24 25.72 -16.46 -9.37
C LEU A 24 25.67 -17.10 -7.96
N GLY A 25 24.80 -18.09 -7.76
CA GLY A 25 24.73 -18.95 -6.57
C GLY A 25 23.30 -19.18 -6.04
N ASP A 26 23.14 -20.14 -5.14
CA ASP A 26 21.84 -20.61 -4.60
C ASP A 26 21.15 -19.65 -3.62
N TRP A 27 21.59 -18.40 -3.54
CA TRP A 27 21.11 -17.40 -2.60
C TRP A 27 19.94 -16.55 -3.13
N GLY A 28 19.59 -16.68 -4.42
CA GLY A 28 18.51 -15.91 -5.04
C GLY A 28 17.14 -16.09 -4.37
N GLY A 29 16.85 -17.30 -3.87
CA GLY A 29 15.61 -17.57 -3.14
C GLY A 29 15.52 -16.88 -1.77
N TYR A 30 16.64 -16.67 -1.08
CA TYR A 30 16.66 -16.00 0.23
C TYR A 30 16.45 -14.49 0.12
N ILE A 31 16.97 -13.86 -0.94
CA ILE A 31 16.72 -12.44 -1.22
C ILE A 31 15.23 -12.18 -1.39
N VAL A 32 14.52 -13.01 -2.15
CA VAL A 32 13.08 -12.85 -2.36
C VAL A 32 12.31 -12.96 -1.04
N ILE A 33 12.67 -13.92 -0.18
CA ILE A 33 12.02 -14.04 1.14
C ILE A 33 12.24 -12.78 1.99
N LEU A 34 13.48 -12.28 2.05
CA LEU A 34 13.80 -11.07 2.82
C LEU A 34 13.04 -9.85 2.28
N SER A 35 13.01 -9.68 0.95
CA SER A 35 12.28 -8.59 0.29
C SER A 35 10.79 -8.65 0.56
N VAL A 36 10.17 -9.83 0.47
CA VAL A 36 8.74 -10.02 0.76
C VAL A 36 8.44 -9.73 2.23
N LEU A 37 9.32 -10.14 3.15
CA LEU A 37 9.18 -9.83 4.58
C LEU A 37 9.21 -8.33 4.85
N LEU A 38 10.22 -7.62 4.31
CA LEU A 38 10.36 -6.17 4.46
C LEU A 38 9.17 -5.42 3.85
N PHE A 39 8.70 -5.87 2.67
CA PHE A 39 7.54 -5.31 2.00
C PHE A 39 6.24 -5.54 2.77
N ALA A 40 6.05 -6.72 3.36
CA ALA A 40 4.88 -7.02 4.18
C ALA A 40 4.82 -6.12 5.43
N ILE A 41 5.98 -5.88 6.07
CA ILE A 41 6.07 -5.00 7.24
C ILE A 41 5.77 -3.55 6.85
N SER A 42 6.41 -3.02 5.80
CA SER A 42 6.21 -1.63 5.37
C SER A 42 4.76 -1.37 4.95
N THR A 43 4.15 -2.33 4.27
CA THR A 43 2.74 -2.30 3.88
C THR A 43 1.86 -2.28 5.13
N SER A 44 2.07 -3.19 6.08
CA SER A 44 1.28 -3.27 7.31
C SER A 44 1.31 -1.96 8.12
N ILE A 45 2.48 -1.32 8.21
CA ILE A 45 2.63 -0.02 8.88
C ILE A 45 1.82 1.06 8.18
N SER A 46 1.91 1.12 6.85
CA SER A 46 1.18 2.11 6.03
C SER A 46 -0.34 1.97 6.21
N TRP A 47 -0.86 0.75 6.13
CA TRP A 47 -2.29 0.48 6.32
C TRP A 47 -2.76 0.75 7.76
N SER A 48 -1.93 0.45 8.76
CA SER A 48 -2.23 0.81 10.15
C SER A 48 -2.35 2.33 10.32
N TYR A 49 -1.47 3.10 9.69
CA TYR A 49 -1.49 4.56 9.76
C TYR A 49 -2.69 5.17 9.05
N TYR A 50 -3.03 4.70 7.84
CA TYR A 50 -4.24 5.15 7.15
C TYR A 50 -5.50 4.88 7.96
N GLY A 51 -5.57 3.69 8.57
CA GLY A 51 -6.62 3.30 9.48
C GLY A 51 -6.74 4.21 10.71
N ASP A 52 -5.61 4.53 11.35
CA ASP A 52 -5.51 5.44 12.49
C ASP A 52 -6.11 6.82 12.13
N ARG A 53 -5.75 7.37 10.97
CA ARG A 53 -6.30 8.66 10.49
C ARG A 53 -7.79 8.61 10.20
N CYS A 54 -8.29 7.52 9.61
CA CYS A 54 -9.73 7.34 9.39
C CYS A 54 -10.50 7.22 10.71
N ALA A 55 -9.97 6.46 11.68
CA ALA A 55 -10.57 6.32 13.01
C ALA A 55 -10.59 7.64 13.77
N TYR A 56 -9.50 8.42 13.69
CA TYR A 56 -9.42 9.76 14.26
C TYR A 56 -10.47 10.69 13.65
N TYR A 57 -10.66 10.67 12.33
CA TYR A 57 -11.64 11.51 11.64
C TYR A 57 -13.09 11.15 12.03
N LEU A 58 -13.40 9.86 12.20
CA LEU A 58 -14.76 9.40 12.50
C LEU A 58 -15.14 9.46 13.99
N PHE A 59 -14.22 9.12 14.88
CA PHE A 59 -14.50 8.88 16.30
C PHE A 59 -13.61 9.70 17.26
N GLY A 60 -12.69 10.51 16.73
CA GLY A 60 -11.77 11.32 17.51
C GLY A 60 -10.57 10.56 18.09
N GLU A 61 -9.76 11.27 18.88
CA GLU A 61 -8.46 10.79 19.40
C GLU A 61 -8.56 9.53 20.27
N ARG A 62 -9.65 9.37 21.02
CA ARG A 62 -9.82 8.24 21.96
C ARG A 62 -10.02 6.89 21.28
N ALA A 63 -10.38 6.88 20.00
CA ALA A 63 -10.62 5.65 19.24
C ALA A 63 -9.37 5.04 18.59
N ILE A 64 -8.23 5.74 18.64
CA ILE A 64 -6.97 5.31 18.02
C ILE A 64 -6.44 4.01 18.62
N PHE A 65 -6.40 3.94 19.96
CA PHE A 65 -5.88 2.78 20.66
C PHE A 65 -6.70 1.50 20.43
N PRO A 66 -8.05 1.49 20.59
CA PRO A 66 -8.85 0.30 20.29
C PRO A 66 -8.76 -0.09 18.81
N TYR A 67 -8.66 0.87 17.88
CA TYR A 67 -8.46 0.56 16.45
C TYR A 67 -7.16 -0.20 16.20
N LYS A 68 -6.04 0.21 16.81
CA LYS A 68 -4.74 -0.47 16.67
C LYS A 68 -4.79 -1.91 17.19
N VAL A 69 -5.49 -2.15 18.31
CA VAL A 69 -5.68 -3.51 18.85
C VAL A 69 -6.46 -4.38 17.87
N VAL A 70 -7.57 -3.87 17.32
CA VAL A 70 -8.37 -4.58 16.31
C VAL A 70 -7.54 -4.86 15.05
N PHE A 71 -6.74 -3.90 14.59
CA PHE A 71 -5.89 -4.05 13.42
C PHE A 71 -4.88 -5.21 13.59
N VAL A 72 -4.22 -5.30 14.74
CA VAL A 72 -3.27 -6.40 15.02
C VAL A 72 -3.98 -7.76 15.03
N ILE A 73 -5.17 -7.86 15.63
CA ILE A 73 -5.98 -9.09 15.64
C ILE A 73 -6.40 -9.47 14.22
N MET A 74 -6.84 -8.51 13.41
CA MET A 74 -7.19 -8.73 12.00
C MET A 74 -5.98 -9.18 11.18
N ASN A 75 -4.79 -8.61 11.41
CA ASN A 75 -3.57 -9.01 10.72
C ASN A 75 -3.20 -10.48 11.03
N PHE A 76 -3.34 -10.90 12.29
CA PHE A 76 -3.17 -12.29 12.68
C PHE A 76 -4.22 -13.21 12.03
N THR A 77 -5.48 -12.79 12.03
CA THR A 77 -6.59 -13.53 11.39
C THR A 77 -6.38 -13.67 9.88
N GLY A 78 -5.83 -12.64 9.23
CA GLY A 78 -5.46 -12.66 7.81
C GLY A 78 -4.37 -13.68 7.50
N ALA A 79 -3.43 -13.91 8.43
CA ALA A 79 -2.36 -14.90 8.26
C ALA A 79 -2.86 -16.37 8.35
N VAL A 80 -3.95 -16.63 9.07
CA VAL A 80 -4.56 -17.97 9.20
C VAL A 80 -5.67 -18.25 8.18
N THR A 81 -6.19 -17.22 7.53
CA THR A 81 -7.29 -17.34 6.55
C THR A 81 -6.75 -17.77 5.18
N ALA A 82 -7.57 -18.48 4.39
CA ALA A 82 -7.22 -18.86 3.03
C ALA A 82 -6.92 -17.64 2.14
N LEU A 83 -5.85 -17.74 1.35
CA LEU A 83 -5.34 -16.66 0.51
C LEU A 83 -6.42 -16.15 -0.46
N THR A 84 -7.18 -17.04 -1.11
CA THR A 84 -8.26 -16.65 -2.03
C THR A 84 -9.34 -15.83 -1.34
N THR A 85 -9.74 -16.23 -0.14
CA THR A 85 -10.76 -15.52 0.65
C THR A 85 -10.31 -14.13 1.05
N ILE A 86 -9.07 -13.95 1.53
CA ILE A 86 -8.57 -12.63 1.92
C ILE A 86 -8.43 -11.69 0.72
N TRP A 87 -8.01 -12.20 -0.45
CA TRP A 87 -7.99 -11.41 -1.69
C TRP A 87 -9.40 -10.99 -2.11
N THR A 88 -10.38 -11.91 -2.11
CA THR A 88 -11.76 -11.56 -2.48
C THR A 88 -12.36 -10.50 -1.55
N ILE A 89 -12.16 -10.64 -0.23
CA ILE A 89 -12.64 -9.64 0.74
C ILE A 89 -11.92 -8.30 0.52
N GLY A 90 -10.61 -8.34 0.28
CA GLY A 90 -9.79 -7.16 0.00
C GLY A 90 -10.27 -6.39 -1.23
N ASP A 91 -10.54 -7.09 -2.33
CA ASP A 91 -11.00 -6.49 -3.58
C ASP A 91 -12.37 -5.81 -3.42
N ILE A 92 -13.29 -6.43 -2.67
CA ILE A 92 -14.60 -5.85 -2.38
C ILE A 92 -14.45 -4.59 -1.51
N ALA A 93 -13.69 -4.68 -0.42
CA ALA A 93 -13.47 -3.56 0.49
C ALA A 93 -12.77 -2.38 -0.23
N LEU A 94 -11.76 -2.68 -1.04
CA LEU A 94 -11.05 -1.69 -1.84
C LEU A 94 -11.96 -1.06 -2.88
N GLY A 95 -12.83 -1.84 -3.54
CA GLY A 95 -13.84 -1.33 -4.46
C GLY A 95 -14.76 -0.30 -3.81
N ILE A 96 -15.25 -0.57 -2.59
CA ILE A 96 -16.11 0.35 -1.84
C ILE A 96 -15.42 1.68 -1.53
N VAL A 97 -14.11 1.68 -1.28
CA VAL A 97 -13.33 2.90 -1.01
C VAL A 97 -13.01 3.65 -2.30
N ILE A 98 -12.62 2.93 -3.37
CA ILE A 98 -12.21 3.52 -4.64
C ILE A 98 -13.36 4.22 -5.35
N VAL A 99 -14.56 3.62 -5.37
CA VAL A 99 -15.72 4.17 -6.12
C VAL A 99 -16.06 5.62 -5.71
N PRO A 100 -16.34 5.93 -4.43
CA PRO A 100 -16.67 7.30 -4.04
C PRO A 100 -15.48 8.25 -4.17
N ASN A 101 -14.25 7.77 -3.92
CA ASN A 101 -13.05 8.59 -4.08
C ASN A 101 -12.83 9.00 -5.54
N LEU A 102 -12.97 8.06 -6.47
CA LEU A 102 -12.82 8.31 -7.90
C LEU A 102 -13.89 9.28 -8.42
N ILE A 103 -15.15 9.11 -8.00
CA ILE A 103 -16.24 10.04 -8.36
C ILE A 103 -15.91 11.45 -7.86
N ALA A 104 -15.47 11.58 -6.61
CA ALA A 104 -15.10 12.87 -6.03
C ALA A 104 -13.94 13.52 -6.80
N VAL A 105 -12.88 12.76 -7.13
CA VAL A 105 -11.75 13.27 -7.93
C VAL A 105 -12.22 13.75 -9.30
N LEU A 106 -13.07 12.99 -9.99
CA LEU A 106 -13.61 13.39 -11.29
C LEU A 106 -14.40 14.71 -11.20
N MET A 107 -15.26 14.86 -10.19
CA MET A 107 -16.00 16.11 -9.96
C MET A 107 -15.11 17.28 -9.56
N LEU A 108 -13.99 17.03 -8.89
CA LEU A 108 -13.05 18.07 -8.44
C LEU A 108 -11.99 18.43 -9.49
N THR A 109 -11.91 17.72 -10.62
CA THR A 109 -10.88 17.91 -11.66
C THR A 109 -10.75 19.39 -12.07
N ASP A 110 -11.86 20.07 -12.31
CA ASP A 110 -11.86 21.48 -12.73
C ASP A 110 -11.30 22.42 -11.65
N LYS A 111 -11.64 22.17 -10.38
CA LYS A 111 -11.09 22.93 -9.24
C LYS A 111 -9.61 22.65 -9.05
N ILE A 112 -9.19 21.39 -9.14
CA ILE A 112 -7.78 21.00 -9.00
C ILE A 112 -6.96 21.67 -10.10
N LYS A 113 -7.46 21.71 -11.33
CA LYS A 113 -6.80 22.41 -12.43
C LYS A 113 -6.63 23.89 -12.13
N ALA A 114 -7.69 24.58 -11.70
CA ALA A 114 -7.62 26.00 -11.34
C ALA A 114 -6.60 26.28 -10.22
N ILE A 115 -6.56 25.44 -9.17
CA ILE A 115 -5.59 25.57 -8.08
C ILE A 115 -4.17 25.29 -8.57
N THR A 116 -4.00 24.33 -9.47
CA THR A 116 -2.69 23.99 -10.04
C THR A 116 -2.16 25.14 -10.90
N ASP A 117 -3.01 25.73 -11.74
CA ASP A 117 -2.66 26.86 -12.60
C ASP A 117 -2.26 28.09 -11.75
N ASP A 118 -3.03 28.43 -10.69
CA ASP A 118 -2.68 29.49 -9.73
C ASP A 118 -1.36 29.20 -8.98
N TYR A 119 -1.13 27.96 -8.55
CA TYR A 119 0.13 27.57 -7.90
C TYR A 119 1.34 27.72 -8.83
N VAL A 120 1.19 27.34 -10.10
CA VAL A 120 2.26 27.47 -11.11
C VAL A 120 2.51 28.94 -11.44
N GLU A 121 1.47 29.76 -11.52
CA GLU A 121 1.59 31.20 -11.79
C GLU A 121 2.33 31.94 -10.67
N ARG A 122 2.09 31.58 -9.40
CA ARG A 122 2.77 32.18 -8.24
C ARG A 122 4.27 31.90 -8.17
N LYS A 123 4.77 30.92 -8.93
CA LYS A 123 6.17 30.44 -8.91
C LYS A 123 6.80 30.41 -7.50
N PRO A 124 6.17 29.78 -6.49
CA PRO A 124 6.66 29.80 -5.11
C PRO A 124 8.08 29.22 -4.96
N TRP A 125 8.51 28.35 -5.89
CA TRP A 125 9.88 27.83 -5.93
C TRP A 125 10.95 28.89 -6.26
N LEU A 126 10.57 30.02 -6.89
CA LEU A 126 11.47 31.17 -7.07
C LEU A 126 11.50 32.10 -5.86
N ALA A 127 10.46 32.07 -5.01
CA ALA A 127 10.43 32.82 -3.75
C ALA A 127 11.31 32.13 -2.70
N MET A 128 11.28 30.80 -2.61
CA MET A 128 12.11 30.00 -1.70
C MET A 128 13.62 30.26 -1.88
N HIS A 129 14.13 30.33 -3.11
CA HIS A 129 15.56 30.58 -3.34
C HIS A 129 16.01 32.02 -3.05
N ARG A 130 15.09 33.00 -3.03
CA ARG A 130 15.41 34.39 -2.72
C ARG A 130 15.61 34.63 -1.22
N ASP A 131 15.04 33.74 -0.39
CA ASP A 131 15.15 33.78 1.06
C ASP A 131 16.37 32.98 1.58
N GLU A 132 16.93 32.06 0.78
CA GLU A 132 18.19 31.35 1.09
C GLU A 132 19.46 32.15 0.73
N GLU A 133 19.37 33.12 -0.19
CA GLU A 133 20.50 33.98 -0.60
C GLU A 133 20.63 35.28 0.23
N ARG A 134 19.80 35.48 1.26
CA ARG A 134 19.85 36.61 2.21
C ARG A 134 20.32 36.16 3.59
#